data_AF-A0A954EEX5-F1
#
_entry.id   AF-A0A954EEX5-F1
#
_cell.length_a   1.000
_cell.length_b   1.000
_cell.length_c   1.000
_cell.angle_alpha   90.00
_cell.angle_beta   90.00
_cell.angle_gamma   90.00
#
_symmetry.space_group_name_H-M   'P 1'
#
loop_
_entity.id
_entity.type
_entity.pdbx_description
1 polymer ?
#
loop_
_entity_poly.entity_id
_entity_poly.type
_entity_poly.pdbx_seq_one_letter_code
_entity_poly.pdbx_strand_id
1 'polypeptide(L)'
;MKHLLAVALLSCLCVGKVWAKAPYNPTKVVSVELIVAGLEEKLEFLGTILANPAQFDEQQEYVVRAGGVIACLAQALNEHEERGTVKIAGPALRDAALELQDQDDHAECLKLVQTMQSALKGESSGEHAQEHPWDELISMYDMMEEMNERNGGLSRSLRRPRGKIDEQLNASTNAVLSIAMLADHSYLDDDSQTKQWDDWSMQCLESMNSLVQAIKAQDKDKVAEAYQSANRACDQCHEQHRAE
;
A
#
# COMPACT_ATOMS: atom_id res chain seq x y z
N MET A 1 36.60 -42.47 -41.05
CA MET A 1 35.75 -42.64 -39.84
C MET A 1 35.89 -41.35 -39.03
N LYS A 2 34.92 -40.43 -39.14
CA LYS A 2 33.92 -40.06 -38.09
C LYS A 2 34.61 -39.57 -36.81
N HIS A 3 34.72 -38.23 -36.63
CA HIS A 3 33.94 -37.37 -35.71
C HIS A 3 34.18 -37.74 -34.22
N LEU A 4 34.40 -36.85 -33.25
CA LEU A 4 33.68 -35.63 -32.89
C LEU A 4 34.57 -34.72 -32.00
N LEU A 5 34.52 -33.40 -32.20
CA LEU A 5 34.81 -32.40 -31.16
C LEU A 5 33.52 -32.16 -30.37
N ALA A 6 33.55 -32.34 -29.05
CA ALA A 6 32.47 -31.95 -28.16
C ALA A 6 32.70 -30.52 -27.66
N VAL A 7 31.85 -29.59 -28.09
CA VAL A 7 31.76 -28.24 -27.53
C VAL A 7 30.68 -28.28 -26.45
N ALA A 8 31.08 -28.16 -25.19
CA ALA A 8 30.16 -27.99 -24.07
C ALA A 8 29.74 -26.51 -24.00
N LEU A 9 28.52 -26.21 -24.45
CA LEU A 9 27.86 -24.94 -24.19
C LEU A 9 27.30 -24.96 -22.76
N LEU A 10 27.94 -24.21 -21.87
CA LEU A 10 27.44 -23.93 -20.53
C LEU A 10 26.34 -22.87 -20.64
N SER A 11 25.09 -23.30 -20.73
CA SER A 11 23.93 -22.40 -20.69
C SER A 11 23.69 -21.96 -19.25
N CYS A 12 24.17 -20.77 -18.90
CA CYS A 12 23.81 -20.09 -17.66
C CYS A 12 22.34 -19.65 -17.77
N LEU A 13 21.42 -20.46 -17.25
CA LEU A 13 20.03 -20.06 -17.04
C LEU A 13 20.01 -19.11 -15.84
N CYS A 14 20.13 -17.81 -16.10
CA CYS A 14 19.72 -16.79 -15.15
C CYS A 14 18.20 -16.89 -15.01
N VAL A 15 17.72 -17.67 -14.04
CA VAL A 15 16.33 -17.60 -13.59
C VAL A 15 16.18 -16.25 -12.90
N GLY A 16 15.84 -15.22 -13.68
CA GLY A 16 15.40 -13.95 -13.10
C GLY A 16 14.21 -14.25 -12.20
N LYS A 17 14.25 -13.76 -10.96
CA LYS A 17 13.04 -13.71 -10.12
C LYS A 17 11.99 -13.00 -10.96
N VAL A 18 10.91 -13.68 -11.31
CA VAL A 18 9.72 -13.03 -11.86
C VAL A 18 9.09 -12.35 -10.67
N TRP A 19 9.13 -11.02 -10.63
CA TRP A 19 8.55 -10.27 -9.54
C TRP A 19 7.03 -10.43 -9.66
N ALA A 20 6.39 -10.83 -8.56
CA ALA A 20 4.99 -11.22 -8.61
C ALA A 20 4.13 -9.97 -8.82
N LYS A 21 3.20 -10.05 -9.79
CA LYS A 21 2.08 -9.10 -9.90
C LYS A 21 1.30 -9.08 -8.58
N ALA A 22 0.58 -7.99 -8.32
CA ALA A 22 -0.30 -7.90 -7.15
C ALA A 22 -1.13 -9.18 -6.96
N PRO A 23 -1.24 -9.69 -5.72
CA PRO A 23 -2.06 -10.87 -5.43
C PRO A 23 -3.54 -10.62 -5.75
N TYR A 24 -3.95 -9.35 -5.86
CA TYR A 24 -5.25 -8.92 -6.33
C TYR A 24 -5.15 -7.68 -7.21
N ASN A 25 -5.90 -7.61 -8.31
CA ASN A 25 -5.81 -6.50 -9.29
C ASN A 25 -6.25 -5.16 -8.64
N PRO A 26 -5.36 -4.16 -8.50
CA PRO A 26 -5.69 -2.87 -7.87
C PRO A 26 -6.83 -2.12 -8.56
N THR A 27 -7.01 -2.30 -9.87
CA THR A 27 -8.10 -1.69 -10.66
C THR A 27 -9.49 -2.09 -10.15
N LYS A 28 -9.61 -3.24 -9.48
CA LYS A 28 -10.88 -3.69 -8.88
C LYS A 28 -11.11 -3.17 -7.47
N VAL A 29 -10.13 -2.53 -6.86
CA VAL A 29 -10.10 -2.18 -5.44
C VAL A 29 -10.26 -0.68 -5.22
N VAL A 30 -9.57 0.12 -6.02
CA VAL A 30 -9.48 1.56 -5.81
C VAL A 30 -9.42 2.27 -7.16
N SER A 31 -10.04 3.46 -7.26
CA SER A 31 -9.92 4.29 -8.46
C SER A 31 -8.60 5.06 -8.46
N VAL A 32 -8.11 5.43 -9.65
CA VAL A 32 -6.95 6.34 -9.78
C VAL A 32 -7.17 7.63 -8.98
N GLU A 33 -8.37 8.20 -9.00
CA GLU A 33 -8.71 9.41 -8.23
C GLU A 33 -8.46 9.25 -6.72
N LEU A 34 -8.86 8.11 -6.14
CA LEU A 34 -8.63 7.83 -4.71
C LEU A 34 -7.17 7.52 -4.41
N ILE A 35 -6.45 6.87 -5.33
CA ILE A 35 -5.00 6.70 -5.20
C ILE A 35 -4.29 8.05 -5.16
N VAL A 36 -4.58 8.94 -6.11
CA VAL A 36 -3.97 10.28 -6.18
C VAL A 36 -4.28 11.09 -4.92
N ALA A 37 -5.54 11.11 -4.49
CA ALA A 37 -5.92 11.82 -3.28
C ALA A 37 -5.22 11.25 -2.02
N GLY A 38 -5.03 9.93 -1.93
CA GLY A 38 -4.27 9.31 -0.83
C GLY A 38 -2.77 9.65 -0.86
N LEU A 39 -2.16 9.70 -2.05
CA LEU A 39 -0.77 10.12 -2.24
C LEU A 39 -0.57 11.58 -1.82
N GLU A 40 -1.48 12.47 -2.24
CA GLU A 40 -1.48 13.88 -1.87
C GLU A 40 -1.64 14.05 -0.35
N GLU A 41 -2.59 13.34 0.27
CA GLU A 41 -2.82 13.38 1.72
C GLU A 41 -1.57 12.98 2.52
N LYS A 42 -0.91 11.87 2.14
CA LYS A 42 0.29 11.40 2.83
C LYS A 42 1.50 12.31 2.62
N LEU A 43 1.67 12.89 1.44
CA LEU A 43 2.73 13.85 1.19
C LEU A 43 2.52 15.18 1.93
N GLU A 44 1.27 15.64 2.08
CA GLU A 44 0.94 16.80 2.92
C GLU A 44 1.24 16.52 4.40
N PHE A 45 0.89 15.33 4.88
CA PHE A 45 1.19 14.88 6.23
C PHE A 45 2.71 14.86 6.50
N LEU A 46 3.50 14.25 5.62
CA LEU A 46 4.96 14.26 5.71
C LEU A 46 5.54 15.68 5.70
N GLY A 47 5.01 16.55 4.84
CA GLY A 47 5.41 17.96 4.79
C GLY A 47 5.15 18.70 6.12
N THR A 48 4.09 18.33 6.84
CA THR A 48 3.77 18.90 8.16
C THR A 48 4.78 18.44 9.21
N ILE A 49 5.09 17.14 9.28
CA ILE A 49 6.05 16.58 10.25
C ILE A 49 7.45 17.16 10.00
N LEU A 50 7.89 17.19 8.74
CA LEU A 50 9.24 17.63 8.38
C LEU A 50 9.42 19.15 8.38
N ALA A 51 8.35 19.94 8.56
CA ALA A 51 8.46 21.39 8.69
C ALA A 51 9.22 21.83 9.95
N ASN A 52 9.29 20.97 10.97
CA ASN A 52 9.96 21.25 12.23
C ASN A 52 10.86 20.06 12.65
N PRO A 53 12.19 20.23 12.73
CA PRO A 53 13.10 19.17 13.15
C PRO A 53 12.73 18.50 14.48
N ALA A 54 12.23 19.26 15.46
CA ALA A 54 11.81 18.69 16.74
C ALA A 54 10.57 17.79 16.62
N GLN A 55 9.67 18.10 15.68
CA GLN A 55 8.52 17.23 15.41
C GLN A 55 8.95 15.96 14.68
N PHE A 56 9.92 16.07 13.78
CA PHE A 56 10.50 14.91 13.12
C PHE A 56 11.10 13.92 14.13
N ASP A 57 11.93 14.40 15.06
CA ASP A 57 12.55 13.55 16.09
C ASP A 57 11.50 12.80 16.94
N GLU A 58 10.36 13.44 17.23
CA GLU A 58 9.27 12.86 18.02
C GLU A 58 8.33 11.94 17.20
N GLN A 59 8.37 12.00 15.87
CA GLN A 59 7.38 11.36 14.98
C GLN A 59 8.00 10.51 13.87
N GLN A 60 9.22 10.03 14.07
CA GLN A 60 9.91 9.18 13.08
C GLN A 60 9.08 7.95 12.68
N GLU A 61 8.38 7.31 13.63
CA GLU A 61 7.49 6.18 13.33
C GLU A 61 6.39 6.53 12.32
N TYR A 62 5.85 7.75 12.38
CA TYR A 62 4.82 8.22 11.44
C TYR A 62 5.41 8.53 10.06
N VAL A 63 6.69 8.92 9.99
CA VAL A 63 7.41 9.11 8.73
C VAL A 63 7.61 7.78 8.02
N VAL A 64 8.11 6.77 8.75
CA VAL A 64 8.28 5.40 8.23
C VAL A 64 6.95 4.85 7.72
N ARG A 65 5.91 4.90 8.57
CA ARG A 65 4.56 4.44 8.19
C ARG A 65 4.01 5.16 6.96
N ALA A 66 4.15 6.48 6.89
CA ALA A 66 3.69 7.24 5.72
C ALA A 66 4.46 6.85 4.45
N GLY A 67 5.77 6.58 4.55
CA GLY A 67 6.56 6.01 3.45
C GLY A 67 5.99 4.69 2.94
N GLY A 68 5.70 3.74 3.84
CA GLY A 68 5.12 2.44 3.46
C GLY A 68 3.74 2.57 2.80
N VAL A 69 2.89 3.45 3.30
CA VAL A 69 1.56 3.71 2.69
C VAL A 69 1.72 4.31 1.29
N ILE A 70 2.63 5.27 1.13
CA ILE A 70 2.93 5.87 -0.18
C ILE A 70 3.46 4.81 -1.14
N ALA A 71 4.36 3.92 -0.70
CA ALA A 71 4.89 2.83 -1.52
C ALA A 71 3.76 1.91 -2.02
N CYS A 72 2.82 1.52 -1.15
CA CYS A 72 1.66 0.72 -1.51
C CYS A 72 0.73 1.42 -2.51
N LEU A 73 0.41 2.70 -2.29
CA LEU A 73 -0.44 3.49 -3.19
C LEU A 73 0.23 3.70 -4.56
N ALA A 74 1.53 3.96 -4.58
CA ALA A 74 2.31 4.12 -5.80
C ALA A 74 2.39 2.80 -6.59
N GLN A 75 2.60 1.66 -5.92
CA GLN A 75 2.54 0.34 -6.55
C GLN A 75 1.14 0.05 -7.11
N ALA A 76 0.08 0.35 -6.35
CA ALA A 76 -1.30 0.22 -6.82
C ALA A 76 -1.52 1.03 -8.10
N LEU A 77 -1.01 2.26 -8.19
CA LEU A 77 -1.08 3.09 -9.39
C LEU A 77 -0.31 2.47 -10.56
N ASN A 78 0.90 1.97 -10.34
CA ASN A 78 1.73 1.36 -11.39
C ASN A 78 1.06 0.14 -12.02
N GLU A 79 0.32 -0.62 -11.22
CA GLU A 79 -0.41 -1.81 -11.66
C GLU A 79 -1.86 -1.52 -12.09
N HIS A 80 -2.33 -0.28 -11.95
CA HIS A 80 -3.67 0.12 -12.35
C HIS A 80 -3.78 0.23 -13.89
N GLU A 81 -4.89 -0.26 -14.45
CA GLU A 81 -5.14 -0.23 -15.91
C GLU A 81 -5.28 1.21 -16.43
N GLU A 82 -5.92 2.07 -15.66
CA GLU A 82 -6.12 3.49 -15.97
C GLU A 82 -4.95 4.42 -15.59
N ARG A 83 -3.77 3.90 -15.22
CA ARG A 83 -2.65 4.73 -14.77
C ARG A 83 -2.23 5.81 -15.77
N GLY A 84 -2.40 5.56 -17.07
CA GLY A 84 -2.08 6.52 -18.14
C GLY A 84 -2.99 7.76 -18.16
N THR A 85 -4.03 7.81 -17.32
CA THR A 85 -4.90 8.99 -17.15
C THR A 85 -4.26 10.08 -16.29
N VAL A 86 -3.20 9.74 -15.53
CA VAL A 86 -2.43 10.68 -14.71
C VAL A 86 -0.98 10.70 -15.15
N LYS A 87 -0.27 11.79 -14.85
CA LYS A 87 1.14 11.97 -15.24
C LYS A 87 2.13 11.49 -14.17
N ILE A 88 1.65 10.98 -13.05
CA ILE A 88 2.47 10.61 -11.89
C ILE A 88 3.53 9.57 -12.30
N ALA A 89 4.77 9.83 -11.92
CA ALA A 89 5.88 8.90 -12.07
C ALA A 89 5.85 7.88 -10.91
N GLY A 90 4.87 6.99 -10.93
CA GLY A 90 4.61 6.06 -9.83
C GLY A 90 5.81 5.19 -9.39
N PRO A 91 6.69 4.69 -10.29
CA PRO A 91 7.89 3.97 -9.86
C PRO A 91 8.85 4.83 -9.04
N ALA A 92 9.11 6.06 -9.49
CA ALA A 92 9.98 7.00 -8.77
C ALA A 92 9.40 7.38 -7.40
N LEU A 93 8.07 7.53 -7.34
CA LEU A 93 7.37 7.86 -6.11
C LEU A 93 7.44 6.70 -5.09
N ARG A 94 7.26 5.46 -5.55
CA ARG A 94 7.42 4.25 -4.71
C ARG A 94 8.84 4.10 -4.20
N ASP A 95 9.84 4.20 -5.08
CA ASP A 95 11.24 3.96 -4.71
C ASP A 95 11.73 4.99 -3.67
N ALA A 96 11.38 6.28 -3.83
CA ALA A 96 11.70 7.30 -2.85
C ALA A 96 10.97 7.11 -1.50
N ALA A 97 9.76 6.53 -1.53
CA ALA A 97 9.00 6.22 -0.32
C ALA A 97 9.53 4.99 0.41
N LEU A 98 10.08 4.01 -0.31
CA LEU A 98 10.84 2.90 0.28
C LEU A 98 12.12 3.41 0.92
N GLU A 99 12.90 4.24 0.21
CA GLU A 99 14.13 4.83 0.77
C GLU A 99 13.84 5.68 2.02
N LEU A 100 12.70 6.36 2.08
CA LEU A 100 12.29 7.16 3.26
C LEU A 100 12.14 6.31 4.51
N GLN A 101 11.70 5.05 4.40
CA GLN A 101 11.49 4.16 5.54
C GLN A 101 12.80 3.83 6.27
N ASP A 102 13.94 3.98 5.60
CA ASP A 102 15.27 3.69 6.14
C ASP A 102 16.03 4.96 6.61
N GLN A 103 15.42 6.16 6.53
CA GLN A 103 16.09 7.41 6.91
C GLN A 103 15.75 7.86 8.33
N ASP A 104 16.79 8.20 9.10
CA ASP A 104 16.70 8.84 10.42
C ASP A 104 17.21 10.30 10.40
N ASP A 105 17.73 10.78 9.26
CA ASP A 105 18.18 12.16 9.08
C ASP A 105 17.06 13.05 8.52
N HIS A 106 16.81 14.16 9.20
CA HIS A 106 15.78 15.13 8.83
C HIS A 106 16.00 15.74 7.43
N ALA A 107 17.26 16.04 7.08
CA ALA A 107 17.59 16.66 5.81
C ALA A 107 17.48 15.68 4.64
N GLU A 108 17.84 14.41 4.83
CA GLU A 108 17.61 13.36 3.83
C GLU A 108 16.12 13.09 3.65
N CYS A 109 15.33 13.00 4.72
CA CYS A 109 13.87 12.89 4.65
C CYS A 109 13.25 14.03 3.82
N LEU A 110 13.71 15.28 4.02
CA LEU A 110 13.24 16.43 3.23
C LEU A 110 13.54 16.29 1.73
N LYS A 111 14.72 15.78 1.36
CA LYS A 111 15.07 15.56 -0.05
C LYS A 111 14.21 14.48 -0.69
N LEU A 112 13.91 13.41 0.04
CA LEU A 112 13.05 12.33 -0.44
C LEU A 112 11.61 12.81 -0.62
N VAL A 113 11.09 13.63 0.29
CA VAL A 113 9.77 14.27 0.11
C VAL A 113 9.73 15.20 -1.11
N GLN A 114 10.80 15.98 -1.35
CA GLN A 114 10.88 16.79 -2.59
C GLN A 114 10.92 15.92 -3.85
N THR A 115 11.60 14.77 -3.79
CA THR A 115 11.63 13.79 -4.88
C THR A 115 10.24 13.20 -5.14
N MET A 116 9.53 12.77 -4.09
CA MET A 116 8.16 12.29 -4.21
C MET A 116 7.19 13.36 -4.73
N GLN A 117 7.33 14.62 -4.29
CA GLN A 117 6.54 15.75 -4.82
C GLN A 117 6.79 16.01 -6.30
N SER A 118 8.02 15.82 -6.77
CA SER A 118 8.36 15.93 -8.19
C SER A 118 7.78 14.75 -8.97
N ALA A 119 7.92 13.53 -8.45
CA ALA A 119 7.33 12.33 -9.05
C ALA A 119 5.80 12.41 -9.14
N LEU A 120 5.12 13.00 -8.15
CA LEU A 120 3.67 13.25 -8.18
C LEU A 120 3.26 14.19 -9.33
N LYS A 121 4.13 15.09 -9.76
CA LYS A 121 3.92 15.97 -10.93
C LYS A 121 4.29 15.33 -12.26
N GLY A 122 4.81 14.10 -12.23
CA GLY A 122 5.37 13.42 -13.39
C GLY A 122 6.79 13.84 -13.74
N GLU A 123 7.46 14.50 -12.80
CA GLU A 123 8.84 14.97 -12.94
C GLU A 123 9.74 13.99 -12.19
N SER A 124 10.28 12.99 -12.91
CA SER A 124 11.29 12.08 -12.35
C SER A 124 12.50 11.98 -13.27
N SER A 125 13.64 11.68 -12.67
CA SER A 125 14.89 11.42 -13.37
C SER A 125 15.52 10.15 -12.81
N GLY A 126 16.18 9.38 -13.67
CA GLY A 126 16.83 8.14 -13.28
C GLY A 126 16.08 6.89 -13.71
N GLU A 127 16.70 5.75 -13.46
CA GLU A 127 16.10 4.44 -13.64
C GLU A 127 15.42 4.02 -12.34
N HIS A 128 14.19 3.53 -12.46
CA HIS A 128 13.37 3.07 -11.34
C HIS A 128 12.91 1.66 -11.63
N ALA A 129 12.85 0.84 -10.58
CA ALA A 129 12.36 -0.53 -10.71
C ALA A 129 10.93 -0.50 -11.24
N GLN A 130 10.58 -1.38 -12.19
CA GLN A 130 9.20 -1.42 -12.66
C GLN A 130 8.29 -2.14 -11.65
N GLU A 131 8.84 -3.13 -10.95
CA GLU A 131 8.11 -4.03 -10.08
C GLU A 131 8.80 -4.09 -8.71
N HIS A 132 8.00 -4.17 -7.64
CA HIS A 132 8.40 -4.47 -6.27
C HIS A 132 7.44 -5.52 -5.71
N PRO A 133 7.91 -6.47 -4.88
CA PRO A 133 7.03 -7.45 -4.28
C PRO A 133 6.19 -6.76 -3.19
N TRP A 134 4.91 -7.12 -3.11
CA TRP A 134 3.93 -6.40 -2.28
C TRP A 134 4.16 -6.55 -0.77
N ASP A 135 4.80 -7.63 -0.36
CA ASP A 135 5.22 -7.97 1.00
C ASP A 135 6.46 -7.20 1.48
N GLU A 136 7.14 -6.45 0.60
CA GLU A 136 8.28 -5.59 0.97
C GLU A 136 7.96 -4.10 0.91
N LEU A 137 6.69 -3.70 0.69
CA LEU A 137 6.32 -2.29 0.52
C LEU A 137 6.13 -1.54 1.84
N ILE A 138 5.70 -2.25 2.87
CA ILE A 138 5.41 -1.73 4.21
C ILE A 138 5.55 -2.88 5.22
N SER A 139 6.05 -2.61 6.42
CA SER A 139 6.06 -3.61 7.49
C SER A 139 4.64 -3.91 7.98
N MET A 140 4.36 -5.14 8.44
CA MET A 140 3.05 -5.47 9.01
C MET A 140 2.69 -4.61 10.21
N TYR A 141 3.65 -4.26 11.06
CA TYR A 141 3.40 -3.39 12.21
C TYR A 141 2.89 -2.01 11.75
N ASP A 142 3.60 -1.36 10.84
CA ASP A 142 3.22 -0.05 10.32
C ASP A 142 1.92 -0.10 9.53
N MET A 143 1.71 -1.19 8.78
CA MET A 143 0.47 -1.43 8.05
C MET A 143 -0.72 -1.55 9.00
N MET A 144 -0.61 -2.35 10.08
CA MET A 144 -1.69 -2.52 11.04
C MET A 144 -1.99 -1.24 11.82
N GLU A 145 -0.97 -0.48 12.22
CA GLU A 145 -1.16 0.81 12.87
C GLU A 145 -1.87 1.82 11.96
N GLU A 146 -1.46 1.92 10.69
CA GLU A 146 -2.18 2.76 9.71
C GLU A 146 -3.62 2.27 9.55
N MET A 147 -3.83 0.97 9.34
CA MET A 147 -5.18 0.42 9.12
C MET A 147 -6.10 0.70 10.32
N ASN A 148 -5.57 0.63 11.54
CA ASN A 148 -6.28 0.98 12.76
C ASN A 148 -6.63 2.47 12.84
N GLU A 149 -5.69 3.37 12.53
CA GLU A 149 -5.94 4.82 12.48
C GLU A 149 -7.02 5.18 11.47
N ARG A 150 -6.96 4.59 10.27
CA ARG A 150 -7.97 4.73 9.21
C ARG A 150 -9.33 4.21 9.65
N ASN A 151 -9.37 3.06 10.33
CA ASN A 151 -10.62 2.53 10.88
C ASN A 151 -11.22 3.46 11.95
N GLY A 152 -10.37 4.04 12.81
CA GLY A 152 -10.74 5.10 13.74
C GLY A 152 -11.32 6.34 13.01
N GLY A 153 -10.72 6.73 11.89
CA GLY A 153 -11.23 7.78 11.00
C GLY A 153 -12.61 7.46 10.42
N LEU A 154 -12.83 6.24 9.94
CA LEU A 154 -14.12 5.75 9.42
C LEU A 154 -15.22 5.82 10.49
N SER A 155 -14.96 5.38 11.71
CA SER A 155 -15.94 5.44 12.81
C SER A 155 -16.50 6.86 13.05
N ARG A 156 -15.69 7.90 12.74
CA ARG A 156 -16.07 9.31 12.85
C ARG A 156 -16.79 9.80 11.60
N SER A 157 -16.29 9.50 10.41
CA SER A 157 -16.87 9.97 9.13
C SER A 157 -18.22 9.31 8.81
N LEU A 158 -18.37 8.03 9.15
CA LEU A 158 -19.56 7.24 8.82
C LEU A 158 -20.79 7.55 9.68
N ARG A 159 -20.68 8.43 10.69
CA ARG A 159 -21.85 8.90 11.46
C ARG A 159 -22.86 9.64 10.57
N ARG A 160 -22.36 10.35 9.55
CA ARG A 160 -23.17 11.08 8.57
C ARG A 160 -22.44 11.12 7.22
N PRO A 161 -22.40 10.01 6.45
CA PRO A 161 -21.71 9.98 5.17
C PRO A 161 -22.36 10.97 4.20
N ARG A 162 -21.53 11.77 3.54
CA ARG A 162 -21.89 12.73 2.49
C ARG A 162 -21.35 12.30 1.12
N GLY A 163 -20.67 11.17 1.03
CA GLY A 163 -20.15 10.62 -0.21
C GLY A 163 -18.96 11.40 -0.78
N LYS A 164 -18.24 12.11 0.08
CA LYS A 164 -17.06 12.89 -0.32
C LYS A 164 -15.83 11.98 -0.46
N ILE A 165 -14.81 12.47 -1.16
CA ILE A 165 -13.54 11.75 -1.35
C ILE A 165 -12.83 11.52 -0.01
N ASP A 166 -12.74 12.55 0.84
CA ASP A 166 -12.13 12.46 2.18
C ASP A 166 -12.78 11.40 3.06
N GLU A 167 -14.09 11.18 2.91
CA GLU A 167 -14.81 10.12 3.63
C GLU A 167 -14.47 8.71 3.11
N GLN A 168 -14.10 8.59 1.83
CA GLN A 168 -13.70 7.34 1.18
C GLN A 168 -12.23 6.99 1.41
N LEU A 169 -11.35 7.99 1.58
CA LEU A 169 -9.89 7.83 1.67
C LEU A 169 -9.46 6.79 2.70
N ASN A 170 -10.12 6.76 3.86
CA ASN A 170 -9.77 5.79 4.90
C ASN A 170 -10.07 4.35 4.46
N ALA A 171 -11.22 4.11 3.83
CA ALA A 171 -11.59 2.79 3.33
C ALA A 171 -10.72 2.40 2.13
N SER A 172 -10.47 3.31 1.18
CA SER A 172 -9.63 2.98 0.02
C SER A 172 -8.18 2.71 0.40
N THR A 173 -7.62 3.45 1.36
CA THR A 173 -6.26 3.18 1.86
C THR A 173 -6.17 1.80 2.50
N ASN A 174 -7.12 1.44 3.38
CA ASN A 174 -7.18 0.09 3.97
C ASN A 174 -7.38 -1.01 2.92
N ALA A 175 -8.16 -0.73 1.86
CA ALA A 175 -8.35 -1.67 0.76
C ALA A 175 -7.04 -1.94 0.00
N VAL A 176 -6.23 -0.89 -0.24
CA VAL A 176 -4.90 -1.03 -0.87
C VAL A 176 -3.91 -1.75 0.06
N LEU A 177 -3.87 -1.39 1.34
CA LEU A 177 -3.02 -2.07 2.32
C LEU A 177 -3.37 -3.55 2.46
N SER A 178 -4.65 -3.91 2.30
CA SER A 178 -5.07 -5.32 2.31
C SER A 178 -4.50 -6.13 1.14
N ILE A 179 -4.06 -5.49 0.04
CA ILE A 179 -3.32 -6.16 -1.05
C ILE A 179 -1.91 -6.53 -0.56
N ALA A 180 -1.23 -5.63 0.16
CA ALA A 180 0.07 -5.92 0.79
C ALA A 180 -0.05 -7.00 1.86
N MET A 181 -1.07 -6.92 2.73
CA MET A 181 -1.38 -7.95 3.72
C MET A 181 -1.62 -9.32 3.09
N LEU A 182 -2.33 -9.39 1.96
CA LEU A 182 -2.54 -10.64 1.23
C LEU A 182 -1.24 -11.23 0.66
N ALA A 183 -0.22 -10.41 0.37
CA ALA A 183 1.09 -10.87 -0.09
C ALA A 183 2.01 -11.28 1.06
N ASP A 184 1.87 -10.64 2.22
CA ASP A 184 2.79 -10.82 3.35
C ASP A 184 2.35 -11.97 4.27
N HIS A 185 2.96 -13.13 4.08
CA HIS A 185 2.80 -14.30 4.96
C HIS A 185 3.89 -14.40 6.04
N SER A 186 4.76 -13.40 6.19
CA SER A 186 5.93 -13.48 7.09
C SER A 186 5.57 -13.56 8.58
N TYR A 187 4.32 -13.26 8.93
CA TYR A 187 3.77 -13.29 10.28
C TYR A 187 3.08 -14.61 10.64
N LEU A 188 3.05 -15.58 9.72
CA LEU A 188 2.49 -16.89 9.98
C LEU A 188 3.53 -17.79 10.64
N ASP A 189 3.15 -18.45 11.73
CA ASP A 189 4.02 -19.42 12.41
C ASP A 189 4.10 -20.75 11.64
N ASP A 190 3.07 -21.07 10.85
CA ASP A 190 2.94 -22.32 10.10
C ASP A 190 2.14 -22.15 8.81
N ASP A 191 2.59 -22.83 7.75
CA ASP A 191 1.98 -22.78 6.41
C ASP A 191 0.49 -23.18 6.39
N SER A 192 0.00 -23.97 7.36
CA SER A 192 -1.42 -24.34 7.43
C SER A 192 -2.35 -23.15 7.72
N GLN A 193 -1.80 -22.05 8.23
CA GLN A 193 -2.54 -20.81 8.50
C GLN A 193 -2.77 -19.97 7.24
N THR A 194 -1.99 -20.19 6.18
CA THR A 194 -2.00 -19.39 4.93
C THR A 194 -3.41 -19.21 4.37
N LYS A 195 -4.20 -20.29 4.31
CA LYS A 195 -5.56 -20.18 3.74
C LYS A 195 -6.44 -19.23 4.57
N GLN A 196 -6.36 -19.33 5.90
CA GLN A 196 -7.18 -18.52 6.78
C GLN A 196 -6.77 -17.05 6.73
N TRP A 197 -5.46 -16.81 6.70
CA TRP A 197 -4.88 -15.49 6.45
C TRP A 197 -5.37 -14.87 5.15
N ASP A 198 -5.30 -15.63 4.04
CA ASP A 198 -5.76 -15.19 2.73
C ASP A 198 -7.26 -14.88 2.74
N ASP A 199 -8.08 -15.74 3.36
CA ASP A 199 -9.52 -15.56 3.46
C ASP A 199 -9.87 -14.26 4.21
N TRP A 200 -9.21 -13.97 5.35
CA TRP A 200 -9.44 -12.75 6.11
C TRP A 200 -8.89 -11.50 5.42
N SER A 201 -7.73 -11.59 4.80
CA SER A 201 -7.13 -10.49 4.03
C SER A 201 -8.02 -10.11 2.85
N MET A 202 -8.53 -11.10 2.13
CA MET A 202 -9.50 -10.92 1.06
C MET A 202 -10.83 -10.36 1.58
N GLN A 203 -11.35 -10.86 2.70
CA GLN A 203 -12.57 -10.34 3.28
C GLN A 203 -12.42 -8.86 3.67
N CYS A 204 -11.28 -8.46 4.26
CA CYS A 204 -11.00 -7.07 4.58
C CYS A 204 -10.95 -6.21 3.31
N LEU A 205 -10.18 -6.64 2.30
CA LEU A 205 -10.07 -5.98 0.99
C LEU A 205 -11.44 -5.75 0.33
N GLU A 206 -12.25 -6.81 0.21
CA GLU A 206 -13.56 -6.75 -0.44
C GLU A 206 -14.55 -5.90 0.35
N SER A 207 -14.51 -5.97 1.69
CA SER A 207 -15.37 -5.17 2.56
C SER A 207 -15.01 -3.70 2.50
N MET A 208 -13.71 -3.36 2.48
CA MET A 208 -13.24 -1.98 2.37
C MET A 208 -13.56 -1.39 0.99
N ASN A 209 -13.40 -2.16 -0.10
CA ASN A 209 -13.85 -1.74 -1.43
C ASN A 209 -15.38 -1.53 -1.47
N SER A 210 -16.15 -2.46 -0.92
CA SER A 210 -17.61 -2.33 -0.82
C SER A 210 -18.02 -1.10 -0.02
N LEU A 211 -17.27 -0.77 1.03
CA LEU A 211 -17.47 0.42 1.85
C LEU A 211 -17.20 1.70 1.05
N VAL A 212 -16.13 1.76 0.26
CA VAL A 212 -15.86 2.90 -0.67
C VAL A 212 -17.06 3.13 -1.58
N GLN A 213 -17.57 2.07 -2.23
CA GLN A 213 -18.73 2.18 -3.13
C GLN A 213 -20.00 2.62 -2.38
N ALA A 214 -20.24 2.10 -1.18
CA ALA A 214 -21.39 2.45 -0.37
C ALA A 214 -21.35 3.91 0.12
N ILE A 215 -20.17 4.41 0.53
CA ILE A 215 -19.95 5.82 0.90
C ILE A 215 -20.27 6.71 -0.30
N LYS A 216 -19.69 6.41 -1.48
CA LYS A 216 -19.93 7.15 -2.72
C LYS A 216 -21.42 7.20 -3.10
N ALA A 217 -22.12 6.08 -2.95
CA ALA A 217 -23.55 5.97 -3.21
C ALA A 217 -24.44 6.56 -2.09
N GLN A 218 -23.86 6.97 -0.97
CA GLN A 218 -24.57 7.40 0.24
C GLN A 218 -25.56 6.34 0.77
N ASP A 219 -25.28 5.06 0.51
CA ASP A 219 -26.12 3.93 0.90
C ASP A 219 -25.79 3.50 2.33
N LYS A 220 -26.54 4.04 3.29
CA LYS A 220 -26.26 3.87 4.73
C LYS A 220 -26.31 2.41 5.18
N ASP A 221 -27.19 1.62 4.60
CA ASP A 221 -27.35 0.21 4.99
C ASP A 221 -26.13 -0.57 4.52
N LYS A 222 -25.69 -0.34 3.28
CA LYS A 222 -24.44 -0.95 2.77
C LYS A 222 -23.19 -0.43 3.45
N VAL A 223 -23.16 0.84 3.86
CA VAL A 223 -22.05 1.38 4.67
C VAL A 223 -21.95 0.61 5.97
N ALA A 224 -23.06 0.41 6.68
CA ALA A 224 -23.07 -0.32 7.94
C ALA A 224 -22.67 -1.80 7.75
N GLU A 225 -23.22 -2.46 6.74
CA GLU A 225 -22.90 -3.85 6.41
C GLU A 225 -21.42 -4.04 6.08
N ALA A 226 -20.88 -3.24 5.15
CA ALA A 226 -19.50 -3.32 4.71
C ALA A 226 -18.52 -2.99 5.85
N TYR A 227 -18.81 -1.96 6.64
CA TYR A 227 -17.99 -1.60 7.80
C TYR A 227 -17.99 -2.69 8.87
N GLN A 228 -19.14 -3.32 9.16
CA GLN A 228 -19.21 -4.44 10.11
C GLN A 228 -18.47 -5.67 9.59
N SER A 229 -18.57 -5.97 8.29
CA SER A 229 -17.84 -7.07 7.66
C SER A 229 -16.33 -6.88 7.76
N ALA A 230 -15.84 -5.66 7.48
CA ALA A 230 -14.41 -5.36 7.59
C ALA A 230 -13.89 -5.49 9.03
N ASN A 231 -14.62 -4.94 10.02
CA ASN A 231 -14.23 -5.08 11.43
C ASN A 231 -14.22 -6.54 11.88
N ARG A 232 -15.17 -7.36 11.40
CA ARG A 232 -15.18 -8.80 11.71
C ARG A 232 -13.92 -9.49 11.20
N ALA A 233 -13.45 -9.16 10.00
CA ALA A 233 -12.20 -9.72 9.48
C ALA A 233 -11.00 -9.32 10.34
N CYS A 234 -10.92 -8.04 10.76
CA CYS A 234 -9.89 -7.57 11.67
C CYS A 234 -9.93 -8.30 13.02
N ASP A 235 -11.12 -8.41 13.63
CA ASP A 235 -11.30 -9.07 14.92
C ASP A 235 -10.88 -10.55 14.85
N GLN A 236 -11.33 -11.28 13.82
CA GLN A 236 -10.99 -12.70 13.65
C GLN A 236 -9.50 -12.92 13.38
N CYS A 237 -8.88 -12.05 12.57
CA CYS A 237 -7.44 -12.11 12.34
C CYS A 237 -6.65 -11.85 13.64
N HIS A 238 -7.03 -10.82 14.40
CA HIS A 238 -6.39 -10.50 15.67
C HIS A 238 -6.56 -11.60 16.72
N GLU A 239 -7.72 -12.25 16.81
CA GLU A 239 -7.95 -13.38 17.73
C GLU A 239 -6.96 -14.53 17.50
N GLN A 240 -6.45 -14.70 16.27
CA GLN A 240 -5.58 -15.82 15.90
C GLN A 240 -4.10 -15.45 15.81
N HIS A 241 -3.78 -14.23 15.37
CA HIS A 241 -2.41 -13.84 15.01
C HIS A 241 -1.83 -12.68 15.82
N ARG A 242 -2.64 -11.98 16.63
CA ARG A 242 -2.11 -10.93 17.50
C ARG A 242 -1.66 -11.57 18.82
N ALA A 243 -0.35 -11.60 19.05
CA ALA A 243 0.17 -11.96 20.37
C ALA A 243 -0.34 -10.99 21.45
N GLU A 244 -0.73 -11.52 22.61
CA GLU A 244 -1.07 -10.73 23.81
C GLU A 244 0.13 -9.90 24.33
#